data_AF-A0A6G2RXT9-F1
#
_entry.id   AF-A0A6G2RXT9-F1
#
_cell.length_a   1.000
_cell.length_b   1.000
_cell.length_c   1.000
_cell.angle_alpha   90.00
_cell.angle_beta   90.00
_cell.angle_gamma   90.00
#
_symmetry.space_group_name_H-M   'P 1'
#
loop_
_entity.id
_entity.type
_entity.pdbx_description
1 polymer ?
#
loop_
_entity_poly.entity_id
_entity_poly.type
_entity_poly.pdbx_seq_one_letter_code
_entity_poly.pdbx_strand_id
1 'polypeptide(L)'
;MWRDFAKASETSDAMSPVLRVHATGGALELMKYSMRKAKQDQVVSKGAPKVDPQVVSATGQEVTLRDCVDGTRWLLYKLNGELKNDVPGIHTKADATVRFDGGTWKVSKLYLHQAGSC
;
A
#
# COMPACT_ATOMS: atom_id res chain seq x y z
N MET A 1 6.15 -3.57 -4.26
CA MET A 1 5.55 -2.90 -3.09
C MET A 1 4.08 -3.25 -2.93
N TRP A 2 3.15 -2.71 -3.76
CA TRP A 2 1.71 -2.92 -3.55
C TRP A 2 1.29 -4.39 -3.45
N ARG A 3 1.87 -5.26 -4.27
CA ARG A 3 1.67 -6.72 -4.19
C ARG A 3 2.11 -7.31 -2.85
N ASP A 4 3.26 -6.88 -2.33
CA ASP A 4 3.79 -7.37 -1.04
C ASP A 4 2.90 -6.89 0.11
N PHE A 5 2.41 -5.65 0.00
CA PHE A 5 1.50 -5.08 0.98
C PHE A 5 0.14 -5.78 0.97
N ALA A 6 -0.43 -6.06 -0.21
CA ALA A 6 -1.63 -6.86 -0.35
C ALA A 6 -1.46 -8.25 0.28
N LYS A 7 -0.33 -8.92 0.03
CA LYS A 7 -0.04 -10.23 0.61
C LYS A 7 0.03 -10.21 2.14
N ALA A 8 0.70 -9.21 2.72
CA ALA A 8 0.76 -9.06 4.19
C ALA A 8 -0.60 -8.68 4.80
N SER A 9 -1.46 -8.01 4.03
CA SER A 9 -2.80 -7.60 4.47
C SER A 9 -3.78 -8.75 4.61
N GLU A 10 -3.53 -9.90 3.98
CA GLU A 10 -4.33 -11.12 4.14
C GLU A 10 -4.33 -11.64 5.59
N THR A 11 -3.29 -11.30 6.36
CA THR A 11 -3.12 -11.71 7.77
C THR A 11 -2.91 -10.51 8.71
N SER A 12 -2.96 -9.29 8.20
CA SER A 12 -2.67 -8.06 8.95
C SER A 12 -1.32 -8.11 9.69
N ASP A 13 -0.31 -8.72 9.06
CA ASP A 13 1.00 -8.97 9.68
C ASP A 13 1.99 -7.81 9.45
N ALA A 14 2.11 -6.94 10.46
CA ALA A 14 3.06 -5.83 10.46
C ALA A 14 4.54 -6.24 10.55
N MET A 15 4.83 -7.50 10.89
CA MET A 15 6.20 -8.04 10.97
C MET A 15 6.59 -8.84 9.74
N SER A 16 5.68 -8.96 8.77
CA SER A 16 5.91 -9.72 7.55
C SER A 16 7.17 -9.23 6.83
N PRO A 17 8.15 -10.12 6.57
CA PRO A 17 9.41 -9.73 5.94
C PRO A 17 9.20 -9.20 4.51
N VAL A 18 8.11 -9.58 3.84
CA VAL A 18 7.80 -9.14 2.47
C VAL A 18 7.62 -7.64 2.35
N LEU A 19 7.20 -6.96 3.43
CA LEU A 19 7.02 -5.50 3.45
C LEU A 19 8.34 -4.75 3.18
N ARG A 20 9.49 -5.34 3.54
CA ARG A 20 10.81 -4.71 3.41
C ARG A 20 11.49 -4.95 2.06
N VAL A 21 10.92 -5.81 1.22
CA VAL A 21 11.52 -6.18 -0.08
C VAL A 21 11.52 -4.96 -1.01
N HIS A 22 10.41 -4.24 -1.07
CA HIS A 22 10.22 -3.10 -1.99
C HIS A 22 9.82 -1.78 -1.29
N ALA A 23 9.92 -1.72 0.03
CA ALA A 23 9.68 -0.48 0.78
C ALA A 23 10.72 -0.26 1.88
N THR A 24 10.95 1.01 2.17
CA THR A 24 11.81 1.49 3.26
C THR A 24 11.25 2.80 3.79
N GLY A 25 11.88 3.35 4.83
CA GLY A 25 11.55 4.67 5.38
C GLY A 25 10.06 4.86 5.70
N GLY A 26 9.52 6.02 5.34
CA GLY A 26 8.13 6.40 5.65
C GLY A 26 7.09 5.51 4.98
N ALA A 27 7.38 4.99 3.78
CA ALA A 27 6.48 4.05 3.11
C ALA A 27 6.34 2.73 3.88
N LEU A 28 7.46 2.18 4.37
CA LEU A 28 7.45 0.96 5.19
C LEU A 28 6.69 1.18 6.51
N GLU A 29 6.92 2.30 7.18
CA GLU A 29 6.24 2.58 8.45
C GLU A 29 4.73 2.81 8.26
N LEU A 30 4.30 3.45 7.16
CA LEU A 30 2.88 3.56 6.81
C LEU A 30 2.24 2.17 6.63
N MET A 31 2.86 1.28 5.85
CA MET A 31 2.34 -0.07 5.66
C MET A 31 2.22 -0.84 6.99
N LYS A 32 3.26 -0.78 7.83
CA LYS A 32 3.27 -1.44 9.14
C LYS A 32 2.21 -0.86 10.06
N TYR A 33 2.01 0.45 10.04
CA TYR A 33 0.93 1.11 10.78
C TYR A 33 -0.44 0.60 10.33
N SER A 34 -0.72 0.56 9.03
CA SER A 34 -1.98 0.04 8.48
C SER A 34 -2.25 -1.40 8.93
N MET A 35 -1.22 -2.26 8.96
CA MET A 35 -1.34 -3.65 9.44
C MET A 35 -1.66 -3.73 10.93
N ARG A 36 -0.98 -2.93 11.76
CA ARG A 36 -1.28 -2.85 13.21
C ARG A 36 -2.72 -2.38 13.44
N LYS A 37 -3.16 -1.37 12.70
CA LYS A 37 -4.52 -0.84 12.80
C LYS A 37 -5.56 -1.88 12.36
N ALA A 38 -5.33 -2.58 11.25
CA ALA A 38 -6.20 -3.67 10.81
C ALA A 38 -6.30 -4.80 11.86
N LYS A 39 -5.17 -5.17 12.48
CA LYS A 39 -5.13 -6.17 13.56
C LYS A 39 -5.90 -5.72 14.82
N GLN A 40 -5.76 -4.45 15.22
CA GLN A 40 -6.54 -3.86 16.32
C GLN A 40 -8.04 -3.86 16.02
N ASP A 41 -8.42 -3.56 14.78
CA ASP A 41 -9.80 -3.56 14.30
C ASP A 41 -10.33 -4.96 13.97
N GLN A 42 -9.55 -6.02 14.23
CA GLN A 42 -9.88 -7.42 13.93
C GLN A 42 -10.35 -7.66 12.49
N VAL A 43 -9.65 -7.04 11.54
CA VAL A 43 -9.94 -7.16 10.11
C VAL A 43 -8.69 -7.54 9.32
N VAL A 44 -8.92 -8.14 8.15
CA VAL A 44 -7.92 -8.44 7.12
C VAL A 44 -8.36 -7.83 5.79
N SER A 45 -7.43 -7.58 4.87
CA SER A 45 -7.77 -7.16 3.51
C SER A 45 -7.57 -8.30 2.53
N LYS A 46 -8.51 -8.50 1.60
CA LYS A 46 -8.37 -9.48 0.51
C LYS A 46 -8.44 -8.78 -0.84
N GLY A 47 -7.75 -9.36 -1.83
CA GLY A 47 -7.55 -8.75 -3.14
C GLY A 47 -6.30 -7.87 -3.16
N ALA A 48 -6.21 -6.99 -4.14
CA ALA A 48 -5.09 -6.08 -4.33
C ALA A 48 -5.56 -4.82 -5.06
N PRO A 49 -4.92 -3.67 -4.83
CA PRO A 49 -5.22 -2.49 -5.61
C PRO A 49 -4.71 -2.67 -7.05
N LYS A 50 -5.42 -2.07 -8.00
CA LYS A 50 -4.92 -1.85 -9.35
C LYS A 50 -4.21 -0.48 -9.39
N VAL A 51 -3.07 -0.44 -10.05
CA VAL A 51 -2.16 0.71 -10.04
C VAL A 51 -1.72 1.02 -11.47
N ASP A 52 -1.58 2.30 -11.78
CA ASP A 52 -1.09 2.81 -13.07
C ASP A 52 -0.20 4.04 -12.85
N PRO A 53 0.96 3.88 -12.17
CA PRO A 53 1.78 4.99 -11.75
C PRO A 53 2.43 5.68 -12.95
N GLN A 54 2.32 7.00 -12.97
CA GLN A 54 2.99 7.88 -13.92
C GLN A 54 4.26 8.46 -13.30
N VAL A 55 5.34 8.52 -14.09
CA VAL A 55 6.59 9.16 -13.68
C VAL A 55 6.42 10.68 -13.74
N VAL A 56 6.62 11.34 -12.60
CA VAL A 56 6.60 12.80 -12.49
C VAL A 56 8.00 13.37 -12.71
N SER A 57 9.01 12.74 -12.13
CA SER A 57 10.41 13.09 -12.31
C SER A 57 11.32 11.88 -12.06
N ALA A 58 12.48 11.87 -12.68
CA ALA A 58 13.46 10.80 -12.52
C ALA A 58 14.89 11.34 -12.54
N THR A 59 15.73 10.76 -11.69
CA THR A 59 17.18 10.92 -11.65
C THR A 59 17.81 9.53 -11.59
N GLY A 60 19.14 9.45 -11.59
CA GLY A 60 19.83 8.16 -11.44
C GLY A 60 19.59 7.45 -10.10
N GLN A 61 19.14 8.17 -9.05
CA GLN A 61 19.01 7.62 -7.69
C GLN A 61 17.60 7.75 -7.10
N GLU A 62 16.74 8.56 -7.72
CA GLU A 62 15.40 8.87 -7.19
C GLU A 62 14.39 9.03 -8.34
N VAL A 63 13.20 8.46 -8.16
CA VAL A 63 12.05 8.60 -9.07
C VAL A 63 10.83 9.03 -8.27
N THR A 64 10.15 10.08 -8.72
CA THR A 64 8.86 10.50 -8.16
C THR A 64 7.73 9.98 -9.04
N LEU A 65 6.75 9.34 -8.41
CA LEU A 65 5.60 8.74 -9.07
C LEU A 65 4.31 9.38 -8.56
N ARG A 66 3.32 9.46 -9.45
CA ARG A 66 1.93 9.77 -9.12
C ARG A 66 1.01 8.71 -9.68
N ASP A 67 0.03 8.30 -8.91
CA ASP A 67 -0.92 7.26 -9.29
C ASP A 67 -2.35 7.61 -8.85
N CYS A 68 -3.33 7.06 -9.56
CA CYS A 68 -4.69 6.94 -9.09
C CYS A 68 -4.94 5.47 -8.75
N VAL A 69 -4.75 5.12 -7.47
CA VAL A 69 -4.82 3.73 -7.02
C VAL A 69 -6.27 3.29 -6.98
N ASP A 70 -6.64 2.34 -7.81
CA ASP A 70 -7.96 1.70 -7.81
C ASP A 70 -8.00 0.63 -6.70
N GLY A 71 -8.62 1.00 -5.58
CA GLY A 71 -8.83 0.12 -4.43
C GLY A 71 -10.10 -0.72 -4.49
N THR A 72 -10.93 -0.63 -5.55
CA THR A 72 -12.30 -1.17 -5.58
C THR A 72 -12.41 -2.67 -5.32
N ARG A 73 -11.35 -3.42 -5.60
CA ARG A 73 -11.26 -4.88 -5.39
C ARG A 73 -10.38 -5.27 -4.22
N TRP A 74 -10.00 -4.33 -3.37
CA TRP A 74 -9.18 -4.56 -2.18
C TRP A 74 -9.99 -4.24 -0.92
N LEU A 75 -10.73 -5.25 -0.45
CA LEU A 75 -11.81 -5.09 0.51
C LEU A 75 -11.42 -5.61 1.89
N LEU A 76 -11.99 -4.98 2.93
CA LEU A 76 -11.80 -5.38 4.31
C LEU A 76 -12.81 -6.46 4.73
N TYR A 77 -12.32 -7.48 5.42
CA TYR A 77 -13.10 -8.59 5.94
C TYR A 77 -12.88 -8.70 7.44
N LYS A 78 -13.95 -9.03 8.18
CA LYS A 78 -13.86 -9.51 9.55
C LYS A 78 -13.17 -10.89 9.57
N LEU A 79 -12.68 -11.31 10.73
CA LEU A 79 -12.02 -12.61 10.88
C LEU A 79 -12.94 -13.82 10.61
N ASN A 80 -14.26 -13.65 10.76
CA ASN A 80 -15.25 -14.68 10.40
C ASN A 80 -15.50 -14.80 8.89
N GLY A 81 -14.85 -13.97 8.06
CA GLY A 81 -14.97 -14.01 6.61
C GLY A 81 -16.05 -13.12 6.01
N GLU A 82 -16.86 -12.44 6.82
CA GLU A 82 -17.82 -11.43 6.35
C GLU A 82 -17.09 -10.16 5.91
N LEU A 83 -17.66 -9.45 4.92
CA LEU A 83 -17.23 -8.10 4.58
C LEU A 83 -17.39 -7.18 5.80
N LYS A 84 -16.38 -6.34 6.07
CA LYS A 84 -16.43 -5.33 7.14
C LYS A 84 -17.52 -4.29 6.83
N ASN A 85 -17.64 -3.92 5.55
CA ASN A 85 -18.66 -3.05 5.01
C ASN A 85 -18.86 -3.37 3.51
N ASP A 86 -20.04 -3.03 2.98
CA ASP A 86 -20.36 -3.16 1.54
C ASP A 86 -20.04 -1.87 0.77
N VAL A 87 -18.99 -1.17 1.22
CA VAL A 87 -18.48 0.01 0.54
C VAL A 87 -17.33 -0.48 -0.33
N PRO A 88 -17.45 -0.41 -1.67
CA PRO A 88 -16.34 -0.73 -2.55
C PRO A 88 -15.12 0.07 -2.11
N GLY A 89 -13.93 -0.52 -2.21
CA GLY A 89 -12.72 0.28 -2.10
C GLY A 89 -12.77 1.44 -3.12
N ILE A 90 -12.08 2.52 -2.82
CA ILE A 90 -12.23 3.77 -3.55
C ILE A 90 -10.91 4.17 -4.19
N HIS A 91 -11.01 4.84 -5.34
CA HIS A 91 -9.87 5.45 -6.00
C HIS A 91 -9.19 6.44 -5.05
N THR A 92 -7.87 6.34 -4.93
CA THR A 92 -7.11 7.19 -4.01
C THR A 92 -5.86 7.66 -4.72
N LYS A 93 -5.70 8.97 -4.82
CA LYS A 93 -4.46 9.54 -5.35
C LYS A 93 -3.30 9.14 -4.44
N ALA A 94 -2.20 8.72 -5.04
CA ALA A 94 -0.95 8.41 -4.35
C ALA A 94 0.20 9.21 -4.97
N ASP A 95 1.04 9.81 -4.12
CA ASP A 95 2.36 10.31 -4.52
C ASP A 95 3.43 9.47 -3.81
N ALA A 96 4.45 9.05 -4.55
CA ALA A 96 5.49 8.17 -4.03
C ALA A 96 6.88 8.60 -4.49
N THR A 97 7.89 8.35 -3.65
CA THR A 97 9.30 8.53 -3.99
C THR A 97 10.00 7.18 -3.91
N VAL A 98 10.53 6.72 -5.03
CA VAL A 98 11.33 5.50 -5.14
C VAL A 98 12.81 5.91 -5.10
N ARG A 99 13.61 5.22 -4.28
CA ARG A 99 15.06 5.45 -4.18
C ARG A 99 15.82 4.17 -4.51
N PHE A 100 16.96 4.34 -5.16
CA PHE A 100 17.92 3.26 -5.35
C PHE A 100 18.72 3.08 -4.05
N ASP A 101 18.56 1.94 -3.40
CA ASP A 101 19.15 1.62 -2.11
C ASP A 101 19.71 0.19 -2.14
N GLY A 102 21.02 0.06 -1.89
CA GLY A 102 21.68 -1.25 -1.80
C GLY A 102 21.51 -2.13 -3.05
N GLY A 103 21.49 -1.54 -4.24
CA GLY A 103 21.37 -2.28 -5.50
C GLY A 103 19.94 -2.54 -5.96
N THR A 104 18.92 -2.04 -5.27
CA THR A 104 17.51 -2.23 -5.63
C THR A 104 16.69 -0.95 -5.45
N TRP A 105 15.61 -0.83 -6.22
CA TRP A 105 14.67 0.29 -6.10
C TRP A 105 13.63 -0.02 -5.02
N LYS A 106 13.48 0.89 -4.06
CA LYS A 106 12.48 0.78 -2.98
C LYS A 106 11.65 2.04 -2.87
N VAL A 107 10.37 1.87 -2.58
CA VAL A 107 9.50 2.99 -2.23
C VAL A 107 9.92 3.49 -0.84
N SER A 108 10.38 4.73 -0.76
CA SER A 108 10.91 5.36 0.45
C SER A 108 9.91 6.30 1.11
N LYS A 109 9.07 6.94 0.29
CA LYS A 109 7.96 7.81 0.70
C LYS A 109 6.72 7.36 -0.05
N LEU A 110 5.59 7.33 0.66
CA LEU A 110 4.28 7.05 0.11
C LEU A 110 3.28 7.94 0.83
N TYR A 111 2.54 8.73 0.07
CA TYR A 111 1.47 9.57 0.57
C TYR A 111 0.18 9.20 -0.15
N LEU A 112 -0.81 8.77 0.63
CA LEU A 112 -2.17 8.52 0.15
C LEU A 112 -3.01 9.74 0.51
N HIS A 113 -3.65 10.32 -0.50
CA HIS A 113 -4.57 11.43 -0.31
C HIS A 113 -5.91 10.93 0.25
N GLN A 114 -6.89 11.82 0.35
CA GLN A 114 -8.24 11.43 0.72
C GLN A 114 -8.82 10.39 -0.25
N ALA A 115 -9.64 9.49 0.27
CA ALA A 115 -10.48 8.60 -0.51
C ALA A 115 -11.33 9.41 -1.52
N GLY A 116 -11.30 9.05 -2.79
CA GLY A 116 -12.04 9.72 -3.87
C GLY A 116 -11.35 10.96 -4.43
N SER A 117 -10.08 11.19 -4.08
CA SER A 117 -9.27 12.30 -4.61
C SER A 117 -8.93 12.17 -6.10
N CYS A 118 -9.12 10.97 -6.62
CA CYS A 118 -9.36 10.60 -7.99
C CYS A 118 -10.42 9.46 -7.93
#